data_AF-A0A2D8FRK2-F1
#
_entry.id   AF-A0A2D8FRK2-F1
#
_cell.length_a   1.000
_cell.length_b   1.000
_cell.length_c   1.000
_cell.angle_alpha   90.00
_cell.angle_beta   90.00
_cell.angle_gamma   90.00
#
_symmetry.space_group_name_H-M   'P 1'
#
loop_
_entity.id
_entity.type
_entity.pdbx_description
1 polymer ?
#
loop_
_entity_poly.entity_id
_entity_poly.type
_entity_poly.pdbx_seq_one_letter_code
_entity_poly.pdbx_strand_id
1 'polypeptide(L)' 'MTQWTTADIPDQSGKLVIITGATGGIGLEAALVLAEKGAEVVLAAR' A
#
# COMPACT_ATOMS: atom_id res chain seq x y z
N MET A 1 19.52 -10.24 -12.27
CA MET A 1 18.81 -9.76 -11.08
C MET A 1 17.39 -10.28 -11.17
N THR A 2 16.87 -10.91 -10.13
CA THR A 2 15.46 -11.32 -10.09
C THR A 2 14.56 -10.09 -10.06
N GLN A 3 13.44 -10.14 -10.77
CA GLN A 3 12.52 -9.01 -10.86
C GLN A 3 11.70 -8.92 -9.58
N TRP A 4 11.72 -7.75 -8.93
CA TRP A 4 10.96 -7.46 -7.73
C TRP A 4 9.48 -7.26 -8.06
N THR A 5 8.60 -7.74 -7.19
CA THR A 5 7.14 -7.69 -7.31
C THR A 5 6.51 -7.29 -5.98
N THR A 6 5.20 -7.00 -5.97
CA THR A 6 4.44 -6.72 -4.74
C THR A 6 4.42 -7.90 -3.75
N ALA A 7 4.65 -9.13 -4.23
CA ALA A 7 4.78 -10.30 -3.36
C ALA A 7 6.00 -10.19 -2.44
N ASP A 8 7.05 -9.49 -2.88
CA ASP A 8 8.29 -9.29 -2.15
C ASP A 8 8.20 -8.18 -1.10
N ILE A 9 7.05 -7.49 -0.98
CA ILE A 9 6.81 -6.54 0.11
C ILE A 9 6.69 -7.33 1.43
N PRO A 10 7.53 -7.01 2.45
CA PRO A 10 7.46 -7.65 3.76
C PRO A 10 6.16 -7.34 4.49
N ASP A 11 5.91 -8.04 5.60
CA ASP A 11 4.83 -7.70 6.54
C ASP A 11 4.93 -6.23 7.00
N GLN A 12 3.80 -5.54 6.98
CA GLN A 12 3.63 -4.14 7.37
C GLN A 12 2.76 -4.00 8.63
N SER A 13 2.43 -5.10 9.31
CA SER A 13 1.70 -5.09 10.58
C SER A 13 2.30 -4.11 11.59
N GLY A 14 1.44 -3.33 12.24
CA GLY A 14 1.84 -2.31 13.21
C GLY A 14 2.30 -0.97 12.62
N LYS A 15 2.22 -0.80 11.29
CA LYS A 15 2.51 0.50 10.64
C LYS A 15 1.22 1.21 10.25
N LEU A 16 1.21 2.52 10.49
CA LEU A 16 0.20 3.44 9.97
C LEU A 16 0.74 4.10 8.69
N VAL A 17 -0.01 4.00 7.59
CA VAL A 17 0.36 4.56 6.28
C VAL A 17 -0.72 5.54 5.82
N ILE A 18 -0.32 6.77 5.52
CA ILE A 18 -1.22 7.77 4.94
C ILE A 18 -0.95 7.85 3.44
N ILE A 19 -1.98 7.64 2.63
CA ILE A 19 -1.88 7.69 1.16
C ILE A 19 -2.75 8.80 0.62
N THR A 20 -2.14 9.77 -0.04
CA THR A 20 -2.83 10.83 -0.78
C THR A 20 -3.15 10.39 -2.20
N GLY A 21 -4.30 10.81 -2.75
CA GLY A 21 -4.66 10.49 -4.14
C GLY A 21 -5.05 9.02 -4.33
N ALA A 22 -5.65 8.40 -3.33
CA ALA A 22 -6.03 6.99 -3.33
C ALA A 22 -7.38 6.69 -4.04
N THR A 23 -7.90 7.60 -4.85
CA THR A 23 -9.15 7.38 -5.62
C THR A 23 -8.95 6.56 -6.89
N GLY A 24 -7.70 6.32 -7.32
CA GLY A 24 -7.38 5.48 -8.46
C GLY A 24 -5.88 5.42 -8.75
N GLY A 25 -5.52 4.67 -9.79
CA GLY A 25 -4.14 4.54 -10.25
C GLY A 25 -3.18 4.08 -9.15
N ILE A 26 -1.98 4.65 -9.14
CA ILE A 26 -0.88 4.23 -8.25
C ILE A 26 -1.28 4.36 -6.77
N GLY A 27 -2.02 5.42 -6.41
CA GLY A 27 -2.43 5.63 -5.02
C GLY A 27 -3.36 4.54 -4.51
N LEU A 28 -4.31 4.11 -5.35
CA LEU A 28 -5.23 3.01 -5.01
C LEU A 28 -4.48 1.67 -4.93
N GLU A 29 -3.65 1.35 -5.92
CA GLU A 29 -2.90 0.09 -5.93
C GLU A 29 -1.92 -0.01 -4.75
N ALA A 30 -1.24 1.08 -4.41
CA ALA A 30 -0.37 1.13 -3.24
C ALA A 30 -1.15 0.92 -1.94
N ALA A 31 -2.34 1.51 -1.83
CA ALA A 31 -3.21 1.33 -0.66
C ALA A 31 -3.65 -0.12 -0.48
N LEU A 32 -4.10 -0.76 -1.56
CA LEU A 32 -4.55 -2.15 -1.53
C LEU A 32 -3.42 -3.08 -1.12
N VAL A 33 -2.26 -2.96 -1.76
CA VAL A 33 -1.12 -3.84 -1.48
C VAL A 33 -0.59 -3.65 -0.06
N LEU A 34 -0.50 -2.41 0.45
CA LEU A 34 -0.01 -2.17 1.81
C LEU A 34 -1.02 -2.63 2.87
N ALA A 35 -2.32 -2.48 2.61
CA ALA A 35 -3.37 -3.02 3.48
C ALA A 35 -3.35 -4.56 3.50
N GLU A 36 -3.16 -5.21 2.34
CA GLU A 36 -3.02 -6.66 2.23
C GLU A 36 -1.81 -7.18 3.03
N LYS A 37 -0.74 -6.39 3.09
CA LYS A 37 0.45 -6.68 3.91
C LYS A 37 0.31 -6.28 5.38
N GLY A 38 -0.89 -5.93 5.85
CA GLY A 38 -1.19 -5.73 7.27
C GLY A 38 -0.99 -4.31 7.80
N ALA A 39 -0.68 -3.33 6.94
CA ALA A 39 -0.64 -1.94 7.37
C ALA A 39 -2.05 -1.42 7.70
N GLU A 40 -2.15 -0.52 8.67
CA GLU A 40 -3.32 0.35 8.82
C GLU A 40 -3.19 1.50 7.82
N VAL A 41 -4.11 1.60 6.86
CA VAL A 41 -4.01 2.56 5.76
C VAL A 41 -5.10 3.63 5.88
N VAL A 42 -4.67 4.89 5.95
CA VAL A 42 -5.54 6.07 5.91
C VAL A 42 -5.54 6.65 4.51
N LEU A 43 -6.71 6.71 3.90
CA LEU A 43 -6.89 7.24 2.55
C LEU A 43 -7.25 8.72 2.62
N ALA A 44 -6.36 9.57 2.11
CA ALA A 44 -6.59 11.00 1.93
C ALA A 44 -6.86 11.29 0.44
N ALA A 45 -8.13 11.23 0.04
CA ALA A 45 -8.53 11.35 -1.37
C ALA A 45 -9.73 12.29 -1.56
N ARG A 46 -10.02 12.67 -2.82
CA ARG A 46 -11.14 13.54 -3.22
C ARG A 46 -12.10 12.78 -4.12
#